data_AF-A0A6G4WTK9-F1
#
_entry.id   AF-A0A6G4WTK9-F1
#
_cell.length_a   1.000
_cell.length_b   1.000
_cell.length_c   1.000
_cell.angle_alpha   90.00
_cell.angle_beta   90.00
_cell.angle_gamma   90.00
#
_symmetry.space_group_name_H-M   'P 1'
#
loop_
_entity.id
_entity.type
_entity.pdbx_description
1 polymer ?
#
loop_
_entity_poly.entity_id
_entity_poly.type
_entity_poly.pdbx_seq_one_letter_code
_entity_poly.pdbx_strand_id
1 'polypeptide(L)' 'ASGELPLNTHGGQLGEAYLHGMNGIAEGVRQIRGSAVNQVPDAARVLVTAGTGVPTSGLILGADG' A
#
# COMPACT_ATOMS: atom_id res chain seq x y z
N ALA A 1 2.66 -23.26 0.83
CA ALA A 1 3.35 -22.27 1.67
C ALA A 1 2.61 -20.96 1.50
N SER A 2 1.94 -20.46 2.54
CA SER A 2 1.37 -19.12 2.52
C SER A 2 2.52 -18.13 2.47
N GLY A 3 2.76 -17.51 1.32
CA GLY A 3 3.70 -16.40 1.23
C GLY A 3 3.26 -15.29 2.17
N GLU A 4 4.21 -14.64 2.82
CA GLU A 4 3.91 -13.45 3.62
C GLU A 4 3.35 -12.36 2.69
N LEU A 5 2.28 -11.69 3.13
CA LEU A 5 1.71 -10.53 2.46
C LEU A 5 1.83 -9.35 3.44
N PRO A 6 2.93 -8.56 3.37
CA PRO A 6 3.09 -7.39 4.24
C PRO A 6 1.92 -6.42 4.04
N LEU A 7 1.35 -5.93 5.15
CA LEU A 7 0.20 -5.03 5.13
C LEU A 7 0.52 -3.73 5.86
N ASN A 8 0.03 -2.61 5.32
CA ASN A 8 0.02 -1.31 5.99
C ASN A 8 1.39 -0.90 6.55
N THR A 9 2.46 -1.02 5.75
CA THR A 9 3.86 -0.72 6.11
C THR A 9 4.10 0.70 6.65
N HIS A 10 3.28 1.67 6.24
CA HIS A 10 3.25 3.02 6.84
C HIS A 10 2.54 3.13 8.20
N GLY A 11 1.88 2.08 8.69
CA GLY A 11 1.01 2.07 9.88
C GLY A 11 -0.49 2.10 9.58
N GLY A 12 -0.89 2.35 8.33
CA GLY A 12 -2.29 2.38 7.93
C GLY A 12 -2.99 3.68 8.34
N GLN A 13 -4.30 3.75 8.10
CA GLN A 13 -5.13 4.85 8.59
C GLN A 13 -5.09 4.99 10.12
N LEU A 14 -4.80 3.90 10.83
CA LEU A 14 -4.76 3.84 12.29
C LEU A 14 -3.43 4.32 12.87
N GLY A 15 -2.32 3.99 12.23
CA GLY A 15 -0.97 4.27 12.75
C GLY A 15 -0.29 5.50 12.13
N GLU A 16 -0.58 5.84 10.87
CA GLU A 16 0.03 7.00 10.20
C GLU A 16 -0.87 8.24 10.32
N ALA A 17 -1.99 8.23 9.61
CA ALA A 17 -2.99 9.29 9.57
C ALA A 17 -4.25 8.80 8.83
N TYR A 18 -5.43 9.24 9.25
CA TYR A 18 -6.67 9.01 8.51
C TYR A 18 -6.88 10.10 7.45
N LEU A 19 -6.36 9.86 6.24
CA LEU A 19 -6.49 10.74 5.08
C LEU A 19 -7.34 10.11 3.97
N HIS A 20 -8.40 9.40 4.38
CA HIS A 20 -9.36 8.73 3.50
C HIS A 20 -8.68 7.80 2.46
N GLY A 21 -7.60 7.12 2.88
CA GLY A 21 -6.88 6.14 2.06
C GLY A 21 -5.83 6.70 1.10
N MET A 22 -5.75 8.03 0.93
CA MET A 22 -4.81 8.64 -0.04
C MET A 22 -3.35 8.40 0.32
N ASN A 23 -3.02 8.38 1.62
CA ASN A 23 -1.71 8.04 2.11
C ASN A 23 -1.34 6.55 1.93
N GLY A 24 -2.34 5.65 1.86
CA GLY A 24 -2.13 4.25 1.48
C GLY A 24 -1.71 4.11 0.02
N ILE A 25 -2.26 4.94 -0.88
CA ILE A 25 -1.81 5.03 -2.27
C ILE A 25 -0.37 5.56 -2.32
N ALA A 26 -0.07 6.62 -1.59
CA ALA A 26 1.28 7.18 -1.51
C ALA A 26 2.30 6.16 -0.99
N GLU A 27 1.93 5.36 0.01
CA GLU A 27 2.77 4.27 0.52
C GLU A 27 3.00 3.18 -0.53
N GLY A 28 1.96 2.76 -1.26
CA GLY A 28 2.12 1.82 -2.36
C GLY A 28 3.09 2.33 -3.43
N VAL A 29 3.06 3.63 -3.75
CA VAL A 29 4.03 4.26 -4.65
C VAL A 29 5.45 4.25 -4.07
N ARG A 30 5.63 4.54 -2.78
CA ARG A 30 6.96 4.47 -2.13
C ARG A 30 7.53 3.06 -2.14
N GLN A 31 6.70 2.05 -1.88
CA GLN A 31 7.10 0.64 -1.92
C GLN A 31 7.61 0.24 -3.31
N ILE A 32 6.85 0.58 -4.36
CA ILE A 32 7.24 0.32 -5.76
C ILE A 32 8.53 1.08 -6.14
N ARG A 33 8.73 2.29 -5.62
CA ARG A 33 9.92 3.13 -5.90
C ARG A 33 11.14 2.79 -5.05
N GLY A 34 11.03 1.87 -4.08
CA GLY A 34 12.12 1.53 -3.17
C GLY A 34 12.46 2.65 -2.17
N SER A 35 11.50 3.49 -1.80
CA SER A 35 11.70 4.65 -0.91
C SER A 35 10.81 4.65 0.33
N ALA A 36 10.19 3.52 0.66
CA ALA A 36 9.38 3.40 1.87
C ALA A 36 10.24 3.26 3.13
N VAL A 37 9.77 3.80 4.26
CA VAL A 37 10.47 3.71 5.54
C VAL A 37 10.56 2.27 6.06
N ASN A 38 9.50 1.48 5.84
CA ASN A 38 9.44 0.05 6.13
C ASN A 38 9.39 -0.72 4.79
N GLN A 39 10.49 -0.67 4.04
CA GLN A 39 10.57 -1.20 2.70
C GLN A 39 10.38 -2.73 2.67
N VAL A 40 9.47 -3.20 1.82
CA VAL A 40 9.35 -4.62 1.48
C VAL A 40 10.41 -4.94 0.41
N PRO A 41 11.26 -5.96 0.63
CA PRO A 41 12.24 -6.40 -0.36
C PRO A 41 11.57 -6.79 -1.68
N ASP A 42 12.15 -6.36 -2.80
CA ASP A 42 11.74 -6.74 -4.16
C ASP A 42 10.24 -6.49 -4.47
N ALA A 43 9.64 -5.48 -3.85
CA ALA A 43 8.24 -5.11 -4.06
C ALA A 43 7.96 -4.67 -5.51
N ALA A 44 7.52 -5.61 -6.34
CA ALA A 44 7.23 -5.35 -7.75
C ALA A 44 5.77 -4.93 -8.02
N ARG A 45 4.84 -5.30 -7.13
CA ARG A 45 3.40 -5.04 -7.24
C ARG A 45 2.80 -4.78 -5.85
N VAL A 46 1.86 -3.83 -5.77
CA VAL A 46 1.13 -3.50 -4.53
C VAL A 46 -0.37 -3.40 -4.83
N LEU A 47 -1.19 -4.06 -4.00
CA LEU A 47 -2.64 -3.89 -4.00
C LEU A 47 -3.02 -2.82 -2.97
N VAL A 48 -3.80 -1.81 -3.39
CA VAL A 48 -4.38 -0.79 -2.52
C VAL A 48 -5.89 -0.90 -2.56
N THR A 49 -6.55 -0.83 -1.40
CA THR A 49 -8.01 -0.79 -1.27
C THR A 49 -8.45 0.53 -0.64
N ALA A 50 -9.58 1.07 -1.10
CA ALA A 50 -10.15 2.30 -0.54
C ALA A 50 -11.03 2.02 0.69
N GLY A 51 -11.82 3.02 1.11
CA GLY A 51 -12.69 2.92 2.28
C GLY A 51 -13.70 1.76 2.20
N THR A 52 -14.01 1.17 3.35
CA THR A 52 -14.98 0.09 3.50
C THR A 52 -16.36 0.63 3.93
N GLY A 53 -17.44 -0.13 3.69
CA GLY A 53 -18.80 0.27 4.08
C GLY A 53 -19.52 1.24 3.12
N VAL A 54 -18.88 1.61 2.02
CA VAL A 54 -19.42 2.45 0.93
C VAL A 54 -19.06 1.82 -0.42
N PRO A 55 -19.68 2.20 -1.55
CA PRO A 55 -19.14 1.87 -2.86
C PRO A 55 -17.65 2.24 -2.92
N THR A 56 -16.81 1.25 -3.22
CA THR A 56 -15.37 1.34 -3.01
C THR A 56 -14.58 1.15 -4.30
N SER A 57 -13.27 1.29 -4.21
CA SER A 57 -12.32 1.16 -5.31
C SER A 57 -11.04 0.43 -4.86
N GLY A 58 -10.22 0.05 -5.83
CA GLY A 58 -8.91 -0.54 -5.60
C GLY A 58 -7.95 -0.25 -6.75
N LEU A 59 -6.66 -0.34 -6.46
CA LEU A 59 -5.57 -0.14 -7.41
C LEU A 59 -4.58 -1.29 -7.31
N ILE A 60 -4.03 -1.71 -8.45
CA ILE A 60 -2.79 -2.49 -8.50
C ILE A 60 -1.71 -1.55 -9.05
N LEU A 61 -0.72 -1.25 -8.23
CA LEU A 61 0.45 -0.46 -8.60
C LEU A 61 1.59 -1.41 -8.97
N GLY A 62 2.40 -1.02 -9.94
CA GLY A 62 3.59 -1.76 -10.34
C GLY A 62 4.64 -0.83 -10.91
N ALA A 63 5.90 -1.24 -10.84
CA ALA A 63 6.93 -0.61 -11.66
C ALA A 63 6.71 -0.97 -13.13
N ASP A 64 7.01 -0.02 -14.01
CA ASP A 64 7.19 -0.29 -15.43
C ASP A 64 8.29 -1.34 -15.61
N GLY A 65 8.09 -2.24 -16.57
CA GLY A 65 9.10 -3.23 -16.99
C GLY A 65 10.03 -2.62 -18.02
#